data_AF-A0A914MG48-F1
#
_entry.id   AF-A0A914MG48-F1
#
_cell.length_a   1.000
_cell.length_b   1.000
_cell.length_c   1.000
_cell.angle_alpha   90.00
_cell.angle_beta   90.00
_cell.angle_gamma   90.00
#
_symmetry.space_group_name_H-M   'P 1'
#
loop_
_entity.id
_entity.type
_entity.pdbx_description
1 polymer ?
#
loop_
_entity_poly.entity_id
_entity_poly.type
_entity_poly.pdbx_seq_one_letter_code
_entity_poly.pdbx_strand_id
1 'polypeptide(L)'
;MAEEGLTNSDLELKLVNQSNDLIKLQTNFNELQLKFNEEKEKTLNLENELREMKKKNQKLESDYKNEIEQVNNLFEKKFVDLTIKFEQLNNVTCKVVSFVEIKNKWKEIAGKCCENNCINTNKPIGKCIKGNGFINLINDENIKYINCVEGKGKDIEIGVIAENSLERPQNCFNYSLFYFEVKCKMERELDKCWMVIGLVYNTKCFRFVAKKCAIVNEKNEEFKLPTFSWNDNDVFGCGLVYLPTIVNEFPYIFFTQNGKQIGKAVLLKDNFDYYFPYVVLRCCSVETNFGNNLGTKPFVYDISKHFVCKEFY
;
A
#
# COMPACT_ATOMS: atom_id res chain seq x y z
N MET A 1 -97.90 -85.05 28.41
CA MET A 1 -97.29 -83.73 28.13
C MET A 1 -97.36 -82.96 29.44
N ALA A 2 -96.28 -82.98 30.22
CA ALA A 2 -96.22 -82.37 31.54
C ALA A 2 -95.72 -80.93 31.38
N GLU A 3 -96.62 -79.96 31.55
CA GLU A 3 -96.26 -78.55 31.72
C GLU A 3 -95.67 -78.39 33.12
N GLU A 4 -94.35 -78.29 33.19
CA GLU A 4 -93.66 -77.85 34.41
C GLU A 4 -94.01 -76.37 34.64
N GLY A 5 -94.97 -76.14 35.54
CA GLY A 5 -95.36 -74.81 35.97
C GLY A 5 -94.18 -74.09 36.62
N LEU A 6 -93.67 -73.07 35.93
CA LEU A 6 -92.81 -72.04 36.53
C LEU A 6 -93.50 -71.49 37.77
N THR A 7 -92.93 -71.80 38.93
CA THR A 7 -93.46 -71.28 40.20
C THR A 7 -93.25 -69.77 40.26
N ASN A 8 -94.22 -69.05 40.83
CA ASN A 8 -94.25 -67.58 40.93
C ASN A 8 -92.94 -66.97 41.52
N SER A 9 -92.22 -67.77 42.31
CA SER A 9 -90.91 -67.45 42.91
C SER A 9 -89.78 -67.23 41.89
N ASP A 10 -89.74 -67.96 40.76
CA ASP A 10 -88.67 -67.83 39.76
C ASP A 10 -88.79 -66.57 38.90
N LEU A 11 -90.03 -66.07 38.76
CA LEU A 11 -90.33 -64.83 38.05
C LEU A 11 -89.94 -63.61 38.88
N GLU A 12 -90.22 -63.62 40.18
CA GLU A 12 -89.80 -62.57 41.11
C GLU A 12 -88.27 -62.46 41.22
N LEU A 13 -87.55 -63.59 41.24
CA LEU A 13 -86.08 -63.59 41.29
C LEU A 13 -85.46 -62.99 40.00
N LYS A 14 -86.02 -63.28 38.82
CA LYS A 14 -85.58 -62.68 37.55
C LYS A 14 -85.85 -61.18 37.48
N LEU A 15 -86.99 -60.72 38.00
CA LEU A 15 -87.34 -59.29 38.10
C LEU A 15 -86.39 -58.54 39.05
N VAL A 16 -86.04 -59.13 40.19
CA VAL A 16 -85.07 -58.54 41.14
C VAL A 16 -83.67 -58.47 40.51
N ASN A 17 -83.22 -59.52 39.80
CA ASN A 17 -81.93 -59.51 39.11
C ASN A 17 -81.88 -58.46 37.98
N GLN A 18 -82.93 -58.34 37.18
CA GLN A 18 -83.05 -57.30 36.15
C GLN A 18 -83.07 -55.89 36.75
N SER A 19 -83.74 -55.70 37.90
CA SER A 19 -83.74 -54.42 38.62
C SER A 19 -82.35 -54.05 39.14
N ASN A 20 -81.62 -55.01 39.70
CA ASN A 20 -80.23 -54.82 40.16
C ASN A 20 -79.28 -54.50 39.00
N ASP A 21 -79.43 -55.17 37.85
CA ASP A 21 -78.67 -54.88 36.64
C ASP A 21 -78.96 -53.47 36.13
N LEU A 22 -80.23 -53.04 36.15
CA LEU A 22 -80.63 -51.68 35.75
C LEU A 22 -80.01 -50.61 36.66
N ILE A 23 -80.03 -50.84 37.98
CA ILE A 23 -79.42 -49.93 38.98
C ILE A 23 -77.91 -49.84 38.76
N LYS A 24 -77.24 -50.96 38.50
CA LYS A 24 -75.81 -51.00 38.19
C LYS A 24 -75.50 -50.24 36.89
N LEU A 25 -76.33 -50.41 35.87
CA LEU A 25 -76.18 -49.72 34.59
C LEU A 25 -76.35 -48.20 34.75
N GLN A 26 -77.33 -47.78 35.55
CA GLN A 26 -77.57 -46.36 35.84
C GLN A 26 -76.46 -45.74 36.68
N THR A 27 -75.90 -46.48 37.63
CA THR A 27 -74.73 -46.06 38.41
C THR A 27 -73.51 -45.87 37.51
N ASN A 28 -73.22 -46.85 36.65
CA ASN A 28 -72.13 -46.76 35.67
C ASN A 28 -72.32 -45.59 34.70
N PHE A 29 -73.55 -45.34 34.26
CA PHE A 29 -73.87 -44.21 33.37
C PHE A 29 -73.59 -42.87 34.06
N ASN A 30 -74.01 -42.71 35.31
CA ASN A 30 -73.75 -41.50 36.09
C ASN A 30 -72.24 -41.28 36.32
N GLU A 31 -71.47 -42.33 36.62
CA GLU A 31 -70.02 -42.25 36.73
C GLU A 31 -69.35 -41.85 35.41
N LEU A 32 -69.82 -42.40 34.28
CA LEU A 32 -69.31 -42.05 32.96
C LEU A 32 -69.59 -40.59 32.62
N GLN A 33 -70.78 -40.09 33.00
CA GLN A 33 -71.18 -38.70 32.79
C GLN A 33 -70.35 -37.73 33.62
N LEU A 34 -70.01 -38.09 34.86
CA LEU A 34 -69.06 -37.38 35.71
C LEU A 34 -67.67 -37.30 35.06
N LYS A 35 -67.10 -38.44 34.66
CA LYS A 35 -65.80 -38.50 33.97
C LYS A 35 -65.78 -37.69 32.67
N PHE A 36 -66.87 -37.72 31.91
CA PHE A 36 -67.01 -36.94 30.68
C PHE A 36 -66.98 -35.44 30.96
N ASN A 37 -67.67 -34.98 32.01
CA ASN A 37 -67.66 -33.58 32.41
C ASN A 37 -66.27 -33.14 32.90
N GLU A 38 -65.58 -33.96 33.68
CA GLU A 38 -64.19 -33.70 34.11
C GLU A 38 -63.23 -33.58 32.92
N GLU A 39 -63.28 -34.51 31.96
CA GLU A 39 -62.46 -34.44 30.74
C GLU A 39 -62.78 -33.23 29.86
N LYS A 40 -64.06 -32.83 29.81
CA LYS A 40 -64.49 -31.61 29.11
C LYS A 40 -63.89 -30.36 29.75
N GLU A 41 -63.87 -30.28 31.08
CA GLU A 41 -63.28 -29.16 31.81
C GLU A 41 -61.75 -29.12 31.63
N LYS A 42 -61.07 -30.28 31.67
CA LYS A 42 -59.63 -30.37 31.36
C LYS A 42 -59.32 -29.90 29.93
N THR A 43 -60.15 -30.31 28.97
CA THR A 43 -59.99 -29.91 27.56
C THR A 43 -60.14 -28.39 27.41
N LEU A 44 -61.15 -27.79 28.06
CA LEU A 44 -61.35 -26.35 28.05
C LEU A 44 -60.16 -25.59 28.67
N ASN A 45 -59.60 -26.10 29.77
CA ASN A 45 -58.41 -25.50 30.39
C ASN A 45 -57.19 -25.58 29.47
N LEU A 46 -56.95 -26.73 28.82
CA LEU A 46 -55.86 -26.89 27.85
C LEU A 46 -56.02 -25.96 26.64
N GLU A 47 -57.25 -25.77 26.14
CA GLU A 47 -57.52 -24.82 25.04
C GLU A 47 -57.22 -23.37 25.44
N ASN A 48 -57.52 -22.99 26.68
CA ASN A 48 -57.21 -21.67 27.21
C ASN A 48 -55.69 -21.46 27.35
N GLU A 49 -54.96 -22.45 27.89
CA GLU A 49 -53.50 -22.40 27.98
C GLU A 49 -52.84 -22.31 26.59
N LEU A 50 -53.33 -23.10 25.63
CA LEU A 50 -52.84 -23.06 24.25
C LEU A 50 -53.08 -21.69 23.61
N ARG A 51 -54.22 -21.06 23.89
CA ARG A 51 -54.53 -19.70 23.42
C ARG A 51 -53.58 -18.66 24.01
N GLU A 52 -53.30 -18.75 25.31
CA GLU A 52 -52.35 -17.87 26.00
C GLU A 52 -50.91 -18.06 25.47
N MET A 53 -50.46 -19.30 25.26
CA MET A 53 -49.16 -19.58 24.66
C MET A 53 -49.02 -19.02 23.24
N LYS A 54 -50.06 -19.16 22.41
CA LYS A 54 -50.06 -18.58 21.05
C LYS A 54 -49.90 -17.05 21.08
N LYS A 55 -50.59 -16.36 21.99
CA LYS A 55 -50.44 -14.91 22.16
C LYS A 55 -49.02 -14.53 22.61
N LYS A 56 -48.44 -15.28 23.55
CA LYS A 56 -47.05 -15.06 24.01
C LYS A 56 -46.04 -15.26 22.89
N ASN A 57 -46.19 -16.30 22.07
CA ASN A 57 -45.31 -16.54 20.93
C ASN A 57 -45.41 -15.44 19.88
N GLN A 58 -46.62 -14.97 19.54
CA GLN A 58 -46.80 -13.86 18.61
C GLN A 58 -46.14 -12.57 19.11
N LYS A 59 -46.26 -12.28 20.42
CA LYS A 59 -45.58 -11.14 21.02
C LYS A 59 -44.06 -11.29 20.93
N LEU A 60 -43.54 -12.46 21.26
CA LEU A 60 -42.11 -12.75 21.23
C LEU A 60 -41.53 -12.61 19.82
N GLU A 61 -42.22 -13.10 18.79
CA GLU A 61 -41.82 -12.92 17.38
C GLU A 61 -41.76 -11.43 16.98
N SER A 62 -42.74 -10.63 17.44
CA SER A 62 -42.74 -9.19 17.20
C SER A 62 -41.57 -8.49 17.91
N ASP A 63 -41.28 -8.86 19.16
CA ASP A 63 -40.19 -8.28 19.94
C ASP A 63 -38.84 -8.60 19.29
N TYR A 64 -38.61 -9.85 18.87
CA TYR A 64 -37.39 -10.23 18.14
C TYR A 64 -37.22 -9.50 16.81
N LYS A 65 -38.31 -9.31 16.05
CA LYS A 65 -38.25 -8.57 14.78
C LYS A 65 -37.82 -7.12 15.02
N ASN A 66 -38.35 -6.47 16.05
CA ASN A 66 -38.00 -5.11 16.43
C ASN A 66 -36.53 -5.01 16.89
N GLU A 67 -36.03 -5.99 17.67
CA GLU A 67 -34.62 -6.03 18.07
C GLU A 67 -33.67 -6.18 16.87
N ILE A 68 -33.98 -7.07 15.93
CA ILE A 68 -33.20 -7.26 14.70
C ILE A 68 -33.16 -5.96 13.88
N GLU A 69 -34.30 -5.27 13.74
CA GLU A 69 -34.38 -4.01 13.02
C GLU A 69 -33.54 -2.91 13.70
N GLN A 70 -33.59 -2.81 15.03
CA GLN A 70 -32.76 -1.86 15.78
C GLN A 70 -31.26 -2.14 15.62
N VAL A 71 -30.86 -3.41 15.66
CA VAL A 71 -29.47 -3.83 15.46
C VAL A 71 -29.00 -3.51 14.04
N ASN A 72 -29.79 -3.81 13.02
CA ASN A 72 -29.46 -3.49 11.63
C ASN A 72 -29.30 -1.98 11.42
N ASN A 73 -30.23 -1.18 11.93
CA ASN A 73 -30.13 0.29 11.88
C ASN A 73 -28.87 0.83 12.57
N LEU A 74 -28.48 0.22 13.70
CA LEU A 74 -27.24 0.57 14.39
C LEU A 74 -25.99 0.20 13.57
N PHE A 75 -25.98 -0.96 12.93
CA PHE A 75 -24.88 -1.39 12.06
C PHE A 75 -24.74 -0.50 10.82
N GLU A 76 -25.84 -0.19 10.13
CA GLU A 76 -25.83 0.71 8.98
C GLU A 76 -25.28 2.10 9.36
N LYS A 77 -25.75 2.65 10.49
CA LYS A 77 -25.24 3.93 10.99
C LYS A 77 -23.73 3.89 11.29
N LYS A 78 -23.25 2.81 11.91
CA LYS A 78 -21.80 2.62 12.16
C LYS A 78 -21.01 2.46 10.85
N PHE A 79 -21.57 1.78 9.86
CA PHE A 79 -20.93 1.59 8.56
C PHE A 79 -20.78 2.92 7.81
N VAL A 80 -21.83 3.75 7.81
CA VAL A 80 -21.77 5.10 7.22
C VAL A 80 -20.74 5.97 7.94
N ASP A 81 -20.73 5.98 9.28
CA ASP A 81 -19.73 6.74 10.07
C ASP A 81 -18.30 6.27 9.79
N LEU A 82 -18.08 4.96 9.65
CA LEU A 82 -16.77 4.39 9.32
C LEU A 82 -16.32 4.79 7.91
N THR A 83 -17.23 4.76 6.93
CA THR A 83 -16.97 5.20 5.55
C THR A 83 -16.58 6.67 5.50
N ILE A 84 -17.33 7.55 6.19
CA ILE A 84 -17.01 8.99 6.28
C ILE A 84 -15.64 9.19 6.92
N LYS A 85 -15.33 8.50 8.03
CA LYS A 85 -14.02 8.57 8.67
C LYS A 85 -12.90 8.10 7.76
N PHE A 86 -13.14 7.06 6.96
CA PHE A 86 -12.17 6.54 5.99
C PHE A 86 -11.92 7.53 4.85
N GLU A 87 -12.96 8.16 4.31
CA GLU A 87 -12.85 9.23 3.30
C GLU A 87 -12.10 10.45 3.85
N GLN A 88 -12.43 10.86 5.07
CA GLN A 88 -11.70 11.92 5.78
C GLN A 88 -10.24 11.54 5.98
N LEU A 89 -9.95 10.29 6.37
CA LEU A 89 -8.59 9.82 6.53
C LEU A 89 -7.84 9.85 5.19
N ASN A 90 -8.44 9.38 4.10
CA ASN A 90 -7.83 9.43 2.76
C ASN A 90 -7.55 10.86 2.30
N ASN A 91 -8.41 11.82 2.66
CA ASN A 91 -8.21 13.24 2.35
C ASN A 91 -7.17 13.91 3.26
N VAL A 92 -7.00 13.42 4.50
CA VAL A 92 -6.07 13.97 5.51
C VAL A 92 -4.70 13.29 5.49
N THR A 93 -4.61 12.04 5.05
CA THR A 93 -3.34 11.39 4.75
C THR A 93 -2.73 12.10 3.57
N CYS A 94 -1.97 13.16 3.85
CA CYS A 94 -0.86 13.59 3.02
C CYS A 94 -0.22 12.31 2.49
N LYS A 95 -0.29 12.10 1.18
CA LYS A 95 0.36 10.99 0.47
C LYS A 95 1.74 10.77 1.11
N VAL A 96 1.84 9.83 2.04
CA VAL A 96 3.02 9.74 2.91
C VAL A 96 4.13 9.23 2.01
N VAL A 97 5.19 10.03 1.90
CA VAL A 97 6.37 9.67 1.13
C VAL A 97 7.33 9.00 2.11
N SER A 98 7.50 7.70 1.95
CA SER A 98 8.46 6.90 2.69
C SER A 98 9.78 6.87 1.94
N PHE A 99 10.84 7.38 2.57
CA PHE A 99 12.19 7.19 2.06
C PHE A 99 12.57 5.71 2.13
N VAL A 100 13.10 5.18 1.04
CA VAL A 100 13.59 3.80 0.95
C VAL A 100 15.11 3.85 0.88
N GLU A 101 15.75 3.41 1.95
CA GLU A 101 17.21 3.33 2.02
C GLU A 101 17.70 2.17 1.15
N ILE A 102 18.52 2.48 0.15
CA ILE A 102 19.31 1.50 -0.61
C ILE A 102 20.78 1.88 -0.44
N LYS A 103 21.51 1.00 0.25
CA LYS A 103 22.96 1.16 0.33
C LYS A 103 23.57 1.06 -1.06
N ASN A 104 24.38 2.04 -1.44
CA ASN A 104 24.90 2.11 -2.80
C ASN A 104 26.32 2.65 -2.85
N LYS A 105 26.97 2.41 -4.00
CA LYS A 105 28.30 2.88 -4.33
C LYS A 105 28.47 2.99 -5.84
N TRP A 106 29.46 3.75 -6.29
CA TRP A 106 29.87 3.76 -7.69
C TRP A 106 30.58 2.45 -8.06
N LYS A 107 30.28 1.92 -9.24
CA LYS A 107 30.82 0.63 -9.70
C LYS A 107 31.33 0.66 -11.13
N GLU A 108 30.50 1.10 -12.05
CA GLU A 108 30.82 1.03 -13.48
C GLU A 108 31.24 2.40 -14.01
N ILE A 109 32.39 2.46 -14.69
CA ILE A 109 32.82 3.66 -15.42
C ILE A 109 32.45 3.50 -16.89
N ALA A 110 31.45 4.25 -17.32
CA ALA A 110 31.01 4.34 -18.70
C ALA A 110 31.86 5.36 -19.46
N GLY A 111 33.01 4.89 -19.98
CA GLY A 111 33.91 5.69 -20.79
C GLY A 111 35.35 5.19 -20.74
N LYS A 112 36.15 5.65 -21.70
CA LYS A 112 37.58 5.31 -21.77
C LYS A 112 38.39 6.60 -21.82
N CYS A 113 39.46 6.69 -21.03
CA CYS A 113 40.39 7.81 -21.16
C CYS A 113 41.17 7.79 -22.48
N CYS A 114 41.36 6.61 -23.07
CA CYS A 114 42.19 6.35 -24.25
C CYS A 114 41.75 5.01 -24.88
N GLU A 115 42.11 4.74 -26.14
CA GLU A 115 41.87 3.44 -26.79
C GLU A 115 42.52 2.26 -26.04
N ASN A 116 43.63 2.54 -25.35
CA ASN A 116 44.42 1.55 -24.61
C ASN A 116 43.83 1.16 -23.25
N ASN A 117 42.62 1.61 -22.90
CA ASN A 117 41.95 1.34 -21.61
C ASN A 117 42.88 1.57 -20.41
N CYS A 118 43.56 2.72 -20.39
CA CYS A 118 44.61 3.04 -19.43
C CYS A 118 44.14 3.05 -17.95
N ILE A 119 42.84 2.94 -17.70
CA ILE A 119 42.21 2.94 -16.37
C ILE A 119 41.45 1.63 -16.22
N ASN A 120 41.81 0.89 -15.17
CA ASN A 120 41.10 -0.33 -14.82
C ASN A 120 39.75 0.03 -14.20
N THR A 121 38.65 -0.30 -14.86
CA THR A 121 37.30 -0.01 -14.36
C THR A 121 36.95 -0.75 -13.07
N ASN A 122 37.65 -1.85 -12.74
CA ASN A 122 37.44 -2.61 -11.50
C ASN A 122 38.17 -2.00 -10.28
N LYS A 123 39.25 -1.25 -10.55
CA LYS A 123 40.04 -0.50 -9.55
C LYS A 123 40.53 0.76 -10.23
N PRO A 124 39.69 1.82 -10.30
CA PRO A 124 39.95 2.99 -11.12
C PRO A 124 40.96 3.91 -10.46
N ILE A 125 42.19 3.40 -10.44
CA ILE A 125 43.41 4.06 -10.05
C ILE A 125 44.31 3.88 -11.27
N GLY A 126 44.69 4.98 -11.92
CA GLY A 126 45.49 4.92 -13.12
C GLY A 126 45.99 6.28 -13.58
N LYS A 127 46.74 6.27 -14.68
CA LYS A 127 47.13 7.47 -15.42
C LYS A 127 46.88 7.22 -16.91
N CYS A 128 46.26 8.19 -17.59
CA CYS A 128 46.11 8.11 -19.03
C CYS A 128 47.45 8.37 -19.72
N ILE A 129 47.97 7.40 -20.49
CA ILE A 129 49.27 7.54 -21.18
C ILE A 129 49.23 8.60 -22.29
N LYS A 130 48.05 8.83 -22.89
CA LYS A 130 47.82 9.91 -23.87
C LYS A 130 47.60 11.27 -23.18
N GLY A 131 47.62 11.34 -21.84
CA GLY A 131 47.44 12.58 -21.09
C GLY A 131 46.01 13.14 -21.07
N ASN A 132 44.99 12.39 -21.50
CA ASN A 132 43.59 12.83 -21.40
C ASN A 132 43.12 12.86 -19.94
N GLY A 133 42.16 13.75 -19.67
CA GLY A 133 41.50 13.83 -18.37
C GLY A 133 40.72 12.55 -18.06
N PHE A 134 40.60 12.24 -16.77
CA PHE A 134 39.92 11.03 -16.33
C PHE A 134 39.36 11.12 -14.91
N ILE A 135 38.70 10.06 -14.44
CA ILE A 135 38.17 9.96 -13.09
C ILE A 135 38.79 8.80 -12.32
N ASN A 136 38.94 8.99 -11.00
CA ASN A 136 39.22 7.93 -10.04
C ASN A 136 38.07 7.82 -9.05
N LEU A 137 37.64 6.60 -8.74
CA LEU A 137 36.71 6.35 -7.63
C LEU A 137 37.50 6.23 -6.33
N ILE A 138 37.04 6.92 -5.29
CA ILE A 138 37.67 7.00 -3.98
C ILE A 138 36.68 6.51 -2.93
N ASN A 139 37.05 5.46 -2.21
CA ASN A 139 36.25 4.86 -1.14
C ASN A 139 34.82 4.53 -1.57
N ASP A 140 34.66 4.02 -2.80
CA ASP A 140 33.38 3.57 -3.38
C ASP A 140 32.29 4.66 -3.56
N GLU A 141 32.36 5.82 -2.89
CA GLU A 141 31.37 6.90 -2.99
C GLU A 141 31.87 8.15 -3.71
N ASN A 142 33.14 8.52 -3.57
CA ASN A 142 33.62 9.79 -4.07
C ASN A 142 34.28 9.62 -5.44
N ILE A 143 34.22 10.65 -6.27
CA ILE A 143 34.83 10.65 -7.60
C ILE A 143 35.77 11.84 -7.69
N LYS A 144 37.06 11.58 -7.93
CA LYS A 144 38.05 12.63 -8.20
C LYS A 144 38.31 12.71 -9.70
N TYR A 145 38.11 13.88 -10.28
CA TYR A 145 38.54 14.14 -11.65
C TYR A 145 40.01 14.55 -11.67
N ILE A 146 40.76 13.96 -12.59
CA ILE A 146 42.16 14.25 -12.87
C ILE A 146 42.21 14.92 -14.25
N ASN A 147 42.55 16.20 -14.27
CA ASN A 147 42.61 16.99 -15.49
C ASN A 147 43.66 16.46 -16.48
N CYS A 148 43.45 16.76 -17.76
CA CYS A 148 44.39 16.43 -18.82
C CYS A 148 45.74 17.15 -18.62
N VAL A 149 46.79 16.53 -19.15
CA VAL A 149 48.13 17.13 -19.20
C VAL A 149 48.15 18.16 -20.33
N GLU A 150 48.49 19.40 -19.99
CA GLU A 150 48.57 20.52 -20.92
C GLU A 150 49.48 20.19 -22.12
N GLY A 151 48.98 20.47 -23.33
CA GLY A 151 49.68 20.18 -24.59
C GLY A 151 49.75 18.70 -24.99
N LYS A 152 49.23 17.76 -24.19
CA LYS A 152 49.28 16.32 -24.51
C LYS A 152 47.92 15.66 -24.73
N GLY A 153 46.90 16.09 -23.98
CA GLY A 153 45.57 15.49 -24.06
C GLY A 153 44.44 16.49 -23.85
N LYS A 154 43.21 15.98 -23.81
CA LYS A 154 41.99 16.76 -23.58
C LYS A 154 41.20 16.23 -22.40
N ASP A 155 40.49 17.11 -21.72
CA ASP A 155 39.49 16.73 -20.73
C ASP A 155 38.28 16.12 -21.46
N ILE A 156 37.89 14.92 -21.04
CA ILE A 156 36.76 14.19 -21.61
C ILE A 156 35.65 14.01 -20.58
N GLU A 157 34.43 13.85 -21.08
CA GLU A 157 33.26 13.48 -20.29
C GLU A 157 33.30 11.99 -19.99
N ILE A 158 33.15 11.62 -18.71
CA ILE A 158 33.15 10.22 -18.29
C ILE A 158 31.93 9.97 -17.42
N GLY A 159 31.17 8.93 -17.76
CA GLY A 159 30.01 8.47 -17.00
C GLY A 159 30.40 7.50 -15.88
N VAL A 160 29.64 7.53 -14.79
CA VAL A 160 29.74 6.55 -13.70
C VAL A 160 28.35 6.11 -13.30
N ILE A 161 28.16 4.80 -13.14
CA ILE A 161 26.90 4.16 -12.77
C ILE A 161 27.09 3.48 -11.42
N ALA A 162 26.07 3.59 -10.56
CA ALA A 162 26.07 2.98 -9.25
C ALA A 162 25.88 1.45 -9.33
N GLU A 163 26.26 0.75 -8.26
CA GLU A 163 26.20 -0.71 -8.17
C GLU A 163 24.77 -1.22 -8.14
N ASN A 164 23.95 -0.65 -7.26
CA ASN A 164 22.60 -1.10 -7.02
C ASN A 164 21.61 -0.22 -7.77
N SER A 165 20.61 -0.87 -8.33
CA SER A 165 19.45 -0.21 -8.91
C SER A 165 18.47 0.24 -7.81
N LEU A 166 17.66 1.24 -8.14
CA LEU A 166 16.53 1.72 -7.37
C LEU A 166 15.29 0.94 -7.83
N GLU A 167 15.05 -0.21 -7.23
CA GLU A 167 13.95 -1.10 -7.61
C GLU A 167 12.62 -0.63 -7.04
N ARG A 168 11.56 -0.77 -7.83
CA ARG A 168 10.19 -0.48 -7.40
C ARG A 168 9.80 -1.42 -6.25
N PRO A 169 9.41 -0.90 -5.07
CA PRO A 169 8.95 -1.75 -3.98
C PRO A 169 7.66 -2.50 -4.34
N GLN A 170 7.62 -3.79 -4.04
CA GLN A 170 6.42 -4.61 -4.20
C GLN A 170 5.46 -4.39 -3.02
N ASN A 171 4.14 -4.45 -3.28
CA ASN A 171 3.09 -4.34 -2.27
C ASN A 171 3.17 -3.09 -1.38
N CYS A 172 3.61 -1.96 -1.94
CA CYS A 172 3.74 -0.71 -1.19
C CYS A 172 2.43 0.09 -1.24
N PHE A 173 1.91 0.43 -0.05
CA PHE A 173 0.72 1.27 0.12
C PHE A 173 1.05 2.77 0.14
N ASN A 174 2.33 3.13 0.29
CA ASN A 174 2.81 4.51 0.37
C ASN A 174 3.66 4.88 -0.86
N TYR A 175 3.92 6.18 -1.01
CA TYR A 175 4.84 6.66 -2.02
C TYR A 175 6.25 6.29 -1.58
N SER A 176 7.04 5.71 -2.46
CA SER A 176 8.40 5.26 -2.16
C SER A 176 9.40 6.23 -2.79
N LEU A 177 10.16 6.93 -1.96
CA LEU A 177 11.17 7.89 -2.38
C LEU A 177 12.56 7.28 -2.30
N PHE A 178 13.24 7.27 -3.43
CA PHE A 178 14.68 7.06 -3.51
C PHE A 178 15.36 8.40 -3.78
N TYR A 179 16.49 8.65 -3.14
CA TYR A 179 17.20 9.92 -3.27
C TYR A 179 18.70 9.74 -3.07
N PHE A 180 19.49 10.45 -3.87
CA PHE A 180 20.93 10.60 -3.67
C PHE A 180 21.36 12.01 -4.04
N GLU A 181 22.48 12.47 -3.49
CA GLU A 181 23.06 13.78 -3.80
C GLU A 181 24.56 13.69 -4.06
N VAL A 182 25.07 14.66 -4.82
CA VAL A 182 26.47 14.84 -5.12
C VAL A 182 26.85 16.29 -4.86
N LYS A 183 27.88 16.50 -4.05
CA LYS A 183 28.52 17.80 -3.87
C LYS A 183 29.59 17.96 -4.94
N CYS A 184 29.42 18.94 -5.81
CA CYS A 184 30.30 19.17 -6.94
C CYS A 184 31.50 20.04 -6.55
N LYS A 185 32.71 19.65 -6.96
CA LYS A 185 33.92 20.46 -6.84
C LYS A 185 34.53 20.69 -8.21
N MET A 186 34.66 21.95 -8.60
CA MET A 186 35.25 22.36 -9.88
C MET A 186 36.77 22.21 -9.83
N GLU A 187 37.34 21.54 -10.82
CA GLU A 187 38.80 21.34 -10.94
C GLU A 187 39.43 22.29 -11.98
N ARG A 188 38.59 23.09 -12.66
CA ARG A 188 38.96 24.13 -13.63
C ARG A 188 37.91 25.27 -13.59
N GLU A 189 38.11 26.26 -14.44
CA GLU A 189 37.14 27.31 -14.74
C GLU A 189 35.77 26.72 -15.14
N LEU A 190 34.69 27.41 -14.76
CA LEU A 190 33.30 26.96 -14.92
C LEU A 190 32.92 26.62 -16.37
N ASP A 191 33.45 27.34 -17.34
CA ASP A 191 33.19 27.15 -18.77
C ASP A 191 33.71 25.80 -19.29
N LYS A 192 34.75 25.24 -18.66
CA LYS A 192 35.32 23.92 -19.01
C LYS A 192 34.63 22.77 -18.29
N CYS A 193 33.96 23.06 -17.18
CA CYS A 193 33.28 22.10 -16.35
C CYS A 193 32.04 21.51 -17.03
N TRP A 194 31.77 20.23 -16.77
CA TRP A 194 30.54 19.55 -17.16
C TRP A 194 30.12 18.59 -16.05
N MET A 195 28.86 18.67 -15.66
CA MET A 195 28.26 17.75 -14.72
C MET A 195 26.85 17.40 -15.16
N VAL A 196 26.56 16.10 -15.13
CA VAL A 196 25.24 15.50 -15.29
C VAL A 196 24.97 14.64 -14.08
N ILE A 197 23.77 14.72 -13.53
CA ILE A 197 23.25 13.83 -12.50
C ILE A 197 21.90 13.29 -12.96
N GLY A 198 21.63 12.02 -12.70
CA GLY A 198 20.33 11.47 -13.05
C GLY A 198 20.19 9.98 -12.80
N LEU A 199 19.23 9.42 -13.53
CA LEU A 199 18.89 8.01 -13.54
C LEU A 199 18.96 7.45 -14.95
N VAL A 200 19.45 6.21 -15.07
CA VAL A 200 19.56 5.50 -16.34
C VAL A 200 18.85 4.14 -16.26
N TYR A 201 18.16 3.79 -17.34
CA TYR A 201 17.59 2.47 -17.58
C TYR A 201 17.88 2.08 -19.04
N ASN A 202 18.67 1.02 -19.26
CA ASN A 202 19.20 0.66 -20.57
C ASN A 202 19.85 1.87 -21.27
N THR A 203 19.30 2.32 -22.40
CA THR A 203 19.76 3.50 -23.15
C THR A 203 18.99 4.78 -22.81
N LYS A 204 17.93 4.69 -21.99
CA LYS A 204 17.09 5.83 -21.59
C LYS A 204 17.68 6.50 -20.36
N CYS A 205 17.82 7.83 -20.41
CA CYS A 205 18.39 8.62 -19.32
C CYS A 205 17.44 9.76 -18.93
N PHE A 206 17.29 9.99 -17.63
CA PHE A 206 16.57 11.13 -17.05
C PHE A 206 17.58 11.93 -16.24
N ARG A 207 17.83 13.17 -16.64
CA ARG A 207 19.05 13.84 -16.19
C ARG A 207 18.91 15.33 -16.06
N PHE A 208 19.62 15.87 -15.09
CA PHE A 208 19.92 17.29 -15.00
C PHE A 208 21.31 17.57 -15.56
N VAL A 209 21.43 18.55 -16.46
CA VAL A 209 22.70 18.97 -17.08
C VAL A 209 23.04 20.38 -16.60
N ALA A 210 23.97 20.49 -15.65
CA ALA A 210 24.27 21.74 -14.94
C ALA A 210 24.71 22.87 -15.89
N LYS A 211 25.63 22.59 -16.83
CA LYS A 211 26.09 23.59 -17.81
C LYS A 211 24.99 24.11 -18.72
N LYS A 212 23.98 23.29 -19.03
CA LYS A 212 22.85 23.66 -19.89
C LYS A 212 21.69 24.28 -19.11
N CYS A 213 21.78 24.29 -17.78
CA CYS A 213 20.69 24.70 -16.88
C CYS A 213 19.38 24.00 -17.24
N ALA A 214 19.43 22.70 -17.53
CA ALA A 214 18.30 22.00 -18.16
C ALA A 214 18.08 20.61 -17.56
N ILE A 215 16.81 20.27 -17.38
CA ILE A 215 16.36 18.90 -17.14
C ILE A 215 16.07 18.26 -18.50
N VAL A 216 16.46 17.02 -18.69
CA VAL A 216 16.35 16.28 -19.94
C VAL A 216 15.70 14.91 -19.66
N ASN A 217 14.63 14.60 -20.37
CA ASN A 217 13.91 13.32 -20.23
C ASN A 217 14.46 12.22 -21.16
N GLU A 218 13.82 11.06 -21.16
CA GLU A 218 14.21 9.89 -21.96
C GLU A 218 14.15 10.11 -23.47
N LYS A 219 13.40 11.11 -23.93
CA LYS A 219 13.28 11.49 -25.34
C LYS A 219 14.26 12.58 -25.74
N ASN A 220 15.14 12.99 -24.83
CA ASN A 220 16.02 14.15 -24.97
C ASN A 220 15.27 15.50 -25.13
N GLU A 221 14.03 15.60 -24.64
CA GLU A 221 13.34 16.89 -24.53
C GLU A 221 14.02 17.70 -23.41
N GLU A 222 14.40 18.96 -23.69
CA GLU A 222 15.09 19.83 -22.73
C GLU A 222 14.11 20.84 -22.09
N PHE A 223 14.08 20.86 -20.76
CA PHE A 223 13.33 21.82 -19.96
C PHE A 223 14.30 22.80 -19.28
N LYS A 224 14.35 24.04 -19.78
CA LYS A 224 15.27 25.08 -19.26
C LYS A 224 14.82 25.60 -17.90
N LEU A 225 15.80 25.85 -17.02
CA LEU A 225 15.61 26.43 -15.70
C LEU A 225 16.07 27.90 -15.73
N PRO A 226 15.15 28.88 -15.79
CA PRO A 226 15.49 30.28 -16.09
C PRO A 226 16.32 30.97 -15.01
N THR A 227 16.23 30.52 -13.75
CA THR A 227 16.88 31.15 -12.59
C THR A 227 18.03 30.34 -12.01
N PHE A 228 18.55 29.38 -12.77
CA PHE A 228 19.59 28.47 -12.29
C PHE A 228 21.00 29.10 -12.41
N SER A 229 21.81 28.92 -11.38
CA SER A 229 23.24 29.22 -11.40
C SER A 229 24.01 28.00 -10.88
N TRP A 230 25.19 27.73 -11.44
CA TRP A 230 26.06 26.64 -11.00
C TRP A 230 27.33 27.20 -10.40
N ASN A 231 27.54 26.93 -9.11
CA ASN A 231 28.69 27.38 -8.35
C ASN A 231 29.53 26.19 -7.86
N ASP A 232 30.78 26.47 -7.52
CA ASP A 232 31.64 25.49 -6.88
C ASP A 232 31.06 25.10 -5.51
N ASN A 233 31.16 23.82 -5.15
CA ASN A 233 30.61 23.21 -3.94
C ASN A 233 29.09 23.13 -3.85
N ASP A 234 28.36 23.43 -4.92
CA ASP A 234 26.92 23.17 -4.97
C ASP A 234 26.61 21.68 -4.80
N VAL A 235 25.54 21.38 -4.07
CA VAL A 235 25.02 20.03 -3.85
C VAL A 235 23.82 19.79 -4.76
N PHE A 236 23.92 18.80 -5.63
CA PHE A 236 22.86 18.42 -6.55
C PHE A 236 22.29 17.07 -6.15
N GLY A 237 20.97 16.97 -6.07
CA GLY A 237 20.32 15.70 -5.78
C GLY A 237 19.33 15.28 -6.84
N CYS A 238 19.10 13.98 -6.92
CA CYS A 238 18.15 13.35 -7.81
C CYS A 238 17.26 12.43 -6.99
N GLY A 239 15.95 12.64 -7.08
CA GLY A 239 14.95 11.84 -6.40
C GLY A 239 14.05 11.13 -7.40
N LEU A 240 13.69 9.88 -7.08
CA LEU A 240 12.72 9.07 -7.80
C LEU A 240 11.60 8.70 -6.84
N VAL A 241 10.37 8.91 -7.27
CA VAL A 241 9.19 8.55 -6.50
C VAL A 241 8.38 7.52 -7.25
N TYR A 242 8.26 6.33 -6.66
CA TYR A 242 7.29 5.34 -7.07
C TYR A 242 6.00 5.52 -6.29
N LEU A 243 4.89 5.32 -6.98
CA LEU A 243 3.56 5.43 -6.41
C LEU A 243 3.10 4.08 -5.84
N PRO A 244 2.13 4.10 -4.90
CA PRO A 244 1.57 2.88 -4.34
C PRO A 244 1.12 1.91 -5.42
N THR A 245 1.30 0.61 -5.21
CA THR A 245 1.00 -0.42 -6.23
C THR A 245 -0.48 -0.51 -6.59
N ILE A 246 -1.36 -0.01 -5.71
CA ILE A 246 -2.81 0.05 -5.94
C ILE A 246 -3.23 1.17 -6.91
N VAL A 247 -2.35 2.14 -7.17
CA VAL A 247 -2.65 3.28 -8.05
C VAL A 247 -1.98 3.04 -9.40
N ASN A 248 -2.76 3.11 -10.48
CA ASN A 248 -2.26 3.01 -11.84
C ASN A 248 -1.71 4.37 -12.34
N GLU A 249 -0.79 4.95 -11.58
CA GLU A 249 -0.10 6.20 -11.94
C GLU A 249 1.39 5.93 -12.18
N PHE A 250 2.03 6.83 -12.94
CA PHE A 250 3.43 6.68 -13.33
C PHE A 250 4.40 7.31 -12.32
N PRO A 251 5.57 6.70 -12.10
CA PRO A 251 6.61 7.28 -11.27
C PRO A 251 7.10 8.62 -11.82
N TYR A 252 7.77 9.41 -10.98
CA TYR A 252 8.35 10.68 -11.40
C TYR A 252 9.73 10.91 -10.80
N ILE A 253 10.51 11.74 -11.49
CA ILE A 253 11.85 12.13 -11.08
C ILE A 253 11.87 13.63 -10.79
N PHE A 254 12.55 14.04 -9.73
CA PHE A 254 12.80 15.45 -9.44
C PHE A 254 14.28 15.68 -9.15
N PHE A 255 14.69 16.93 -9.31
CA PHE A 255 16.06 17.35 -9.06
C PHE A 255 16.09 18.43 -8.00
N THR A 256 17.20 18.51 -7.29
CA THR A 256 17.41 19.48 -6.22
C THR A 256 18.78 20.12 -6.35
N GLN A 257 18.91 21.36 -5.86
CA GLN A 257 20.16 22.07 -5.69
C GLN A 257 20.16 22.68 -4.28
N ASN A 258 21.22 22.43 -3.51
CA ASN A 258 21.43 22.97 -2.16
C ASN A 258 20.19 22.77 -1.25
N GLY A 259 19.61 21.56 -1.31
CA GLY A 259 18.46 21.19 -0.49
C GLY A 259 17.12 21.77 -0.94
N LYS A 260 17.02 22.36 -2.14
CA LYS A 260 15.77 22.87 -2.71
C LYS A 260 15.49 22.22 -4.06
N GLN A 261 14.23 21.86 -4.30
CA GLN A 261 13.82 21.36 -5.62
C GLN A 261 14.02 22.43 -6.69
N ILE A 262 14.54 22.03 -7.85
CA ILE A 262 14.73 22.88 -9.02
C ILE A 262 13.80 22.41 -10.15
N GLY A 263 13.10 23.36 -10.76
CA GLY A 263 12.12 23.06 -11.81
C GLY A 263 10.93 22.21 -11.33
N LYS A 264 10.16 21.71 -12.29
CA LYS A 264 9.08 20.73 -12.07
C LYS A 264 9.66 19.31 -12.06
N ALA A 265 8.90 18.37 -11.50
CA ALA A 265 9.23 16.95 -11.65
C ALA A 265 9.00 16.51 -13.11
N VAL A 266 9.67 15.44 -13.53
CA VAL A 266 9.45 14.79 -14.83
C VAL A 266 8.62 13.55 -14.59
N LEU A 267 7.40 13.54 -15.15
CA LEU A 267 6.56 12.35 -15.11
C LEU A 267 7.11 11.30 -16.09
N LEU A 268 7.30 10.08 -15.63
CA LEU A 268 7.82 9.00 -16.46
C LEU A 268 6.68 8.43 -17.31
N LYS A 269 6.88 8.28 -18.63
CA LYS A 269 5.84 7.72 -19.52
C LYS A 269 5.77 6.20 -19.48
N ASP A 270 6.83 5.58 -18.97
CA ASP A 270 6.98 4.14 -18.81
C ASP A 270 7.16 3.83 -17.31
N ASN A 271 6.61 2.71 -16.87
CA ASN A 271 6.73 2.24 -15.48
C ASN A 271 7.85 1.19 -15.39
N PHE A 272 9.10 1.62 -15.54
CA PHE A 272 10.24 0.70 -15.41
C PHE A 272 10.41 0.25 -13.96
N ASP A 273 10.71 -1.04 -13.81
CA ASP A 273 10.85 -1.68 -12.49
C ASP A 273 12.07 -1.18 -11.72
N TYR A 274 13.05 -0.60 -12.40
CA TYR A 274 14.26 -0.13 -11.76
C TYR A 274 15.02 0.94 -12.56
N TYR A 275 15.86 1.70 -11.86
CA TYR A 275 16.78 2.67 -12.45
C TYR A 275 18.12 2.66 -11.74
N PHE A 276 19.21 2.95 -12.43
CA PHE A 276 20.52 3.14 -11.80
C PHE A 276 20.84 4.63 -11.61
N PRO A 277 21.27 5.04 -10.41
CA PRO A 277 21.94 6.32 -10.21
C PRO A 277 23.15 6.44 -11.13
N TYR A 278 23.30 7.58 -11.78
CA TYR A 278 24.47 7.84 -12.61
C TYR A 278 24.86 9.32 -12.63
N VAL A 279 26.13 9.57 -12.92
CA VAL A 279 26.68 10.90 -13.15
C VAL A 279 27.58 10.92 -14.38
N VAL A 280 27.76 12.09 -15.00
CA VAL A 280 28.77 12.31 -16.05
C VAL A 280 29.57 13.55 -15.70
N LEU A 281 30.90 13.44 -15.72
CA LEU A 281 31.80 14.48 -15.25
C LEU A 281 32.86 14.85 -16.30
N ARG A 282 33.15 16.15 -16.41
CA ARG A 282 34.36 16.71 -17.04
C ARG A 282 34.86 17.87 -16.19
N CYS A 283 36.14 17.86 -15.81
CA CYS A 283 36.77 18.88 -14.96
C CYS A 283 36.05 19.11 -13.61
N CYS A 284 35.32 18.11 -13.11
CA CYS A 284 34.58 18.20 -11.85
C CYS A 284 34.77 16.92 -11.04
N SER A 285 35.14 17.06 -9.78
CA SER A 285 35.06 15.98 -8.80
C SER A 285 33.71 16.03 -8.09
N VAL A 286 33.29 14.91 -7.51
CA VAL A 286 32.09 14.89 -6.65
C VAL A 286 32.31 14.09 -5.38
N GLU A 287 31.74 14.59 -4.28
CA GLU A 287 31.50 13.82 -3.07
C GLU A 287 30.05 13.33 -3.10
N THR A 288 29.83 12.03 -3.09
CA THR A 288 28.46 11.49 -3.20
C THR A 288 27.92 11.11 -1.84
N ASN A 289 26.62 11.30 -1.64
CA ASN A 289 25.87 10.78 -0.52
C ASN A 289 24.69 9.95 -1.07
N PHE A 290 24.77 8.63 -0.95
CA PHE A 290 23.69 7.71 -1.30
C PHE A 290 22.69 7.50 -0.16
N GLY A 291 22.90 8.14 1.01
CA GLY A 291 22.09 7.89 2.19
C GLY A 291 22.54 6.67 3.01
N ASN A 292 23.76 6.17 2.76
CA ASN A 292 24.32 5.00 3.45
C ASN A 292 24.44 5.16 4.98
N ASN A 293 24.54 6.40 5.46
CA ASN A 293 24.58 6.75 6.89
C ASN A 293 24.03 8.17 7.13
N LEU A 294 22.71 8.29 7.16
CA LEU A 294 22.03 9.57 7.37
C LEU A 294 22.27 10.18 8.76
N GLY A 295 22.65 9.39 9.76
CA GLY A 295 22.93 9.89 11.11
C GLY A 295 24.18 10.76 11.18
N THR A 296 25.23 10.40 10.43
CA THR A 296 26.50 11.17 10.41
C THR A 296 26.66 12.03 9.17
N LYS A 297 26.00 11.66 8.06
CA LYS A 297 26.07 12.36 6.76
C LYS A 297 24.64 12.53 6.23
N PRO A 298 23.83 13.40 6.87
CA PRO A 298 22.47 13.66 6.41
C PRO A 298 22.48 14.29 5.01
N PHE A 299 21.38 14.12 4.28
CA PHE A 299 21.17 14.87 3.05
C PHE A 299 21.04 16.37 3.34
N VAL A 300 21.45 17.20 2.38
CA VAL A 300 21.14 18.64 2.42
C VAL A 300 19.65 18.86 2.15
N TYR A 301 19.05 18.01 1.30
CA TYR A 301 17.61 18.00 1.07
C TYR A 301 16.86 17.31 2.22
N ASP A 302 15.88 18.00 2.79
CA ASP A 302 15.02 17.45 3.83
C ASP A 302 13.93 16.56 3.22
N ILE A 303 14.27 15.28 3.04
CA ILE A 303 13.37 14.24 2.52
C ILE A 303 12.10 14.07 3.37
N SER A 304 12.12 14.41 4.66
CA SER A 304 10.94 14.31 5.53
C SER A 304 9.86 15.34 5.19
N LYS A 305 10.25 16.41 4.49
CA LYS A 305 9.36 17.46 3.98
C LYS A 305 9.02 17.29 2.50
N HIS A 306 9.39 16.17 1.89
CA HIS A 306 9.00 15.91 0.50
C HIS A 306 7.50 15.62 0.43
N PHE A 307 6.79 16.36 -0.43
CA PHE A 307 5.38 16.14 -0.72
C PHE A 307 5.24 15.69 -2.17
N VAL A 308 4.19 14.91 -2.45
CA VAL A 308 3.92 14.46 -3.81
C VAL A 308 3.74 15.66 -4.74
N CYS A 309 4.54 15.68 -5.81
CA CYS A 309 4.49 16.73 -6.81
C CYS A 309 3.11 16.79 -7.47
N LYS A 310 2.60 18.02 -7.68
CA LYS A 310 1.34 18.28 -8.38
C LYS A 310 1.54 18.78 -9.80
N GLU A 311 2.74 19.23 -10.12
CA GLU A 311 3.10 19.77 -11.41
C GLU A 311 4.28 19.02 -12.00
N PHE A 312 4.15 18.68 -13.28
CA PHE A 312 5.14 17.94 -14.05
C PHE A 312 5.45 18.67 -15.35
N TYR A 313 6.64 18.40 -15.91
CA TYR A 313 6.94 18.65 -17.32
C TYR A 313 6.31 17.59 -18.23
#